data_AF-A0A967I6N0-F1
#
_entry.id   AF-A0A967I6N0-F1
#
_cell.length_a   1.000
_cell.length_b   1.000
_cell.length_c   1.000
_cell.angle_alpha   90.00
_cell.angle_beta   90.00
_cell.angle_gamma   90.00
#
_symmetry.space_group_name_H-M   'P 1'
#
loop_
_entity.id
_entity.type
_entity.pdbx_description
1 polymer ?
#
loop_
_entity_poly.entity_id
_entity_poly.type
_entity_poly.pdbx_seq_one_letter_code
_entity_poly.pdbx_strand_id
1 'polypeptide(L)'
;MLVDVEMHKKVVSMAGAIFTNETAHEFFVKNPGANELSFAWLDPATELMCKGRADRIGQIGEWPVVGDLKTARDASRREIEKAIEKFGYHIQAAHYLDGLQTIHPVPEGNPFRRYMLFVIESEPPYLCASYEIDDIALEEGLSQRRQYMNQYAECVETGYWPGYPAGVEYVSLPAWHFKIYREG
;
A
#
# COMPACT_ATOMS: atom_id res chain seq x y z
N MET A 1 27.19 8.38 0.24
CA MET A 1 26.84 7.38 1.26
C MET A 1 27.53 6.09 0.88
N LEU A 2 28.49 5.62 1.66
CA LEU A 2 29.17 4.33 1.43
C LEU A 2 28.43 3.27 2.24
N VAL A 3 28.02 2.19 1.58
CA VAL A 3 27.40 1.02 2.24
C VAL A 3 28.52 0.19 2.82
N ASP A 4 28.52 -0.04 4.14
CA ASP A 4 29.50 -0.92 4.77
C ASP A 4 29.18 -2.41 4.50
N VAL A 5 30.15 -3.27 4.80
CA VAL A 5 30.05 -4.72 4.54
C VAL A 5 28.90 -5.36 5.33
N GLU A 6 28.56 -4.84 6.50
CA GLU A 6 27.51 -5.38 7.35
C GLU A 6 26.13 -5.04 6.79
N MET A 7 25.92 -3.78 6.40
CA MET A 7 24.72 -3.32 5.70
C MET A 7 24.51 -4.08 4.38
N HIS A 8 25.57 -4.29 3.60
CA HIS A 8 25.49 -5.08 2.38
C HIS A 8 25.03 -6.52 2.67
N LYS A 9 25.63 -7.19 3.66
CA LYS A 9 25.23 -8.55 4.06
C LYS A 9 23.76 -8.59 4.49
N LYS A 10 23.31 -7.62 5.30
CA LYS A 10 21.92 -7.51 5.74
C LYS A 10 20.96 -7.43 4.55
N VAL A 11 21.20 -6.51 3.62
CA VAL A 11 20.33 -6.32 2.44
C VAL A 11 20.33 -7.55 1.54
N VAL A 12 21.49 -8.21 1.34
CA VAL A 12 21.57 -9.46 0.57
C VAL A 12 20.78 -10.58 1.25
N SER A 13 20.83 -10.71 2.58
CA SER A 13 20.05 -11.69 3.32
C SER A 13 18.55 -11.42 3.23
N MET A 14 18.13 -10.16 3.34
CA MET A 14 16.73 -9.76 3.15
C MET A 14 16.24 -10.07 1.73
N ALA A 15 17.01 -9.70 0.71
CA ALA A 15 16.68 -10.04 -0.68
C ALA A 15 16.64 -11.57 -0.91
N GLY A 16 17.50 -12.31 -0.22
CA GLY A 16 17.52 -13.78 -0.22
C GLY A 16 16.19 -14.40 0.24
N ALA A 17 15.45 -13.73 1.13
CA ALA A 17 14.17 -14.22 1.62
C ALA A 17 13.11 -14.39 0.52
N ILE A 18 13.18 -13.55 -0.53
CA ILE A 18 12.28 -13.63 -1.70
C ILE A 18 12.36 -15.02 -2.34
N PHE A 19 13.55 -15.63 -2.43
CA PHE A 19 13.74 -16.94 -3.05
C PHE A 19 13.15 -18.09 -2.23
N THR A 20 12.90 -17.88 -0.94
CA THR A 20 12.40 -18.91 -0.02
C THR A 20 10.88 -18.86 0.17
N ASN A 21 10.23 -17.75 -0.19
CA ASN A 21 8.77 -17.63 -0.21
C ASN A 21 8.26 -17.93 -1.62
N GLU A 22 7.41 -18.96 -1.79
CA GLU A 22 6.97 -19.44 -3.10
C GLU A 22 6.29 -18.34 -3.95
N THR A 23 5.36 -17.59 -3.35
CA THR A 23 4.61 -16.53 -4.03
C THR A 23 5.50 -15.35 -4.42
N ALA A 24 6.38 -14.91 -3.51
CA ALA A 24 7.33 -13.83 -3.80
C ALA A 24 8.35 -14.26 -4.87
N HIS A 25 8.84 -15.49 -4.78
CA HIS A 25 9.78 -16.07 -5.74
C HIS A 25 9.14 -16.15 -7.14
N GLU A 26 7.88 -16.61 -7.24
CA GLU A 26 7.14 -16.63 -8.49
C GLU A 26 7.04 -15.22 -9.09
N PHE A 27 6.57 -14.25 -8.30
CA PHE A 27 6.28 -12.91 -8.78
C PHE A 27 7.54 -12.10 -9.18
N PHE A 28 8.60 -12.15 -8.36
CA PHE A 28 9.81 -11.34 -8.57
C PHE A 28 10.86 -11.99 -9.47
N VAL A 29 10.91 -13.33 -9.54
CA VAL A 29 12.02 -14.04 -10.20
C VAL A 29 11.56 -14.89 -11.38
N LYS A 30 10.49 -15.68 -11.21
CA LYS A 30 10.07 -16.64 -12.26
C LYS A 30 9.31 -15.95 -13.39
N ASN A 31 8.39 -15.05 -13.04
CA ASN A 31 7.51 -14.40 -14.00
C ASN A 31 8.11 -13.07 -14.49
N PRO A 32 7.92 -12.71 -15.78
CA PRO A 32 8.28 -11.38 -16.26
C PRO A 32 7.42 -10.31 -15.57
N GLY A 33 7.93 -9.08 -15.53
CA GLY A 33 7.23 -7.94 -14.95
C GLY A 33 8.04 -6.66 -15.08
N ALA A 34 7.36 -5.53 -15.04
CA ALA A 34 7.95 -4.21 -15.11
C ALA A 34 8.20 -3.67 -13.70
N ASN A 35 9.44 -3.30 -13.38
CA ASN A 35 9.79 -2.69 -12.11
C ASN A 35 9.76 -1.16 -12.20
N GLU A 36 9.50 -0.49 -11.07
CA GLU A 36 9.53 0.97 -10.93
C GLU A 36 8.67 1.71 -11.97
N LEU A 37 7.57 1.08 -12.40
CA LEU A 37 6.75 1.60 -13.49
C LEU A 37 5.98 2.82 -12.98
N SER A 38 6.29 3.98 -13.56
CA SER A 38 5.59 5.23 -13.29
C SER A 38 4.42 5.40 -14.26
N PHE A 39 3.28 5.82 -13.74
CA PHE A 39 2.09 6.11 -14.53
C PHE A 39 1.40 7.36 -14.01
N ALA A 40 0.71 8.06 -14.90
CA ALA A 40 -0.04 9.27 -14.61
C ALA A 40 -1.40 9.21 -15.30
N TRP A 41 -2.43 9.75 -14.66
CA TRP A 41 -3.79 9.73 -15.17
C TRP A 41 -4.60 10.91 -14.65
N LEU A 42 -5.53 11.38 -15.46
CA LEU A 42 -6.46 12.42 -15.06
C LEU A 42 -7.58 11.76 -14.26
N ASP A 43 -7.78 12.15 -13.00
CA ASP A 43 -8.92 11.64 -12.23
C ASP A 43 -10.22 12.24 -12.80
N PRO A 44 -11.16 11.43 -13.32
CA PRO A 44 -12.29 11.94 -14.08
C PRO A 44 -13.29 12.74 -13.25
N ALA A 45 -13.29 12.59 -11.92
CA ALA A 45 -14.25 13.27 -11.04
C ALA A 45 -13.72 14.58 -10.47
N THR A 46 -12.39 14.76 -10.39
CA THR A 46 -11.76 15.98 -9.85
C THR A 46 -10.93 16.75 -10.88
N GLU A 47 -10.71 16.17 -12.06
CA GLU A 47 -9.80 16.68 -13.11
C GLU A 47 -8.35 16.90 -12.63
N LEU A 48 -8.00 16.31 -11.50
CA LEU A 48 -6.65 16.40 -10.95
C LEU A 48 -5.71 15.43 -11.66
N MET A 49 -4.52 15.92 -11.99
CA MET A 49 -3.45 15.09 -12.54
C MET A 49 -2.85 14.22 -11.42
N CYS A 50 -3.12 12.91 -11.48
CA CYS A 50 -2.62 11.92 -10.54
C CYS A 50 -1.37 11.20 -11.08
N LYS A 51 -0.60 10.60 -10.17
CA LYS A 51 0.55 9.76 -10.53
C LYS A 51 0.78 8.66 -9.51
N GLY A 52 1.34 7.55 -9.98
CA GLY A 52 1.77 6.42 -9.17
C GLY A 52 3.09 5.86 -9.70
N ARG A 53 3.83 5.18 -8.83
CA ARG A 53 4.98 4.37 -9.22
C ARG A 53 4.87 3.04 -8.49
N ALA A 54 4.61 1.98 -9.23
CA ALA A 54 4.56 0.63 -8.68
C ALA A 54 5.97 0.06 -8.60
N ASP A 55 6.31 -0.57 -7.48
CA ASP A 55 7.59 -1.28 -7.34
C ASP A 55 7.71 -2.36 -8.42
N ARG A 56 6.60 -3.10 -8.65
CA ARG A 56 6.49 -4.05 -9.75
C ARG A 56 5.05 -4.25 -10.23
N ILE A 57 4.88 -4.36 -11.55
CA ILE A 57 3.65 -4.88 -12.17
C ILE A 57 4.01 -6.16 -12.91
N GLY A 58 3.31 -7.25 -12.60
CA GLY A 58 3.55 -8.57 -13.17
C GLY A 58 2.32 -9.45 -13.05
N GLN A 59 2.52 -10.75 -12.90
CA GLN A 59 1.44 -11.73 -12.75
C GLN A 59 1.83 -12.86 -11.80
N ILE A 60 0.81 -13.47 -11.17
CA ILE A 60 0.91 -14.71 -10.38
C ILE A 60 -0.16 -15.65 -10.92
N GLY A 61 0.26 -16.79 -11.47
CA GLY A 61 -0.59 -17.56 -12.38
C GLY A 61 -1.17 -16.68 -13.49
N GLU A 62 -2.50 -16.71 -13.64
CA GLU A 62 -3.25 -15.90 -14.62
C GLU A 62 -3.63 -14.49 -14.10
N TRP A 63 -3.36 -14.19 -12.82
CA TRP A 63 -3.82 -12.94 -12.20
C TRP A 63 -2.80 -11.83 -12.45
N PRO A 64 -3.20 -10.69 -13.04
CA PRO A 64 -2.34 -9.51 -13.09
C PRO A 64 -2.22 -8.90 -11.69
N VAL A 65 -0.99 -8.61 -11.27
CA VAL A 65 -0.67 -8.17 -9.90
C VAL A 65 0.14 -6.88 -9.93
N VAL A 66 -0.30 -5.91 -9.13
CA VAL A 66 0.51 -4.77 -8.68
C VAL A 66 1.15 -5.17 -7.37
N GLY A 67 2.47 -5.36 -7.37
CA GLY A 67 3.25 -5.75 -6.21
C GLY A 67 3.95 -4.56 -5.59
N ASP A 68 3.87 -4.47 -4.27
CA ASP A 68 4.47 -3.41 -3.46
C ASP A 68 5.31 -4.06 -2.35
N LEU A 69 6.61 -3.72 -2.33
CA LEU A 69 7.58 -4.30 -1.43
C LEU A 69 7.70 -3.44 -0.18
N LYS A 70 7.39 -4.03 0.97
CA LYS A 70 7.54 -3.39 2.28
C LYS A 70 8.57 -4.11 3.12
N THR A 71 9.17 -3.37 4.04
CA THR A 71 9.97 -3.94 5.12
C THR A 71 9.28 -3.67 6.45
N ALA A 72 9.23 -4.67 7.33
CA ALA A 72 8.64 -4.54 8.66
C ALA A 72 9.58 -5.12 9.72
N ARG A 73 9.33 -4.85 11.00
CA ARG A 73 10.02 -5.59 12.07
C ARG A 73 9.42 -6.98 12.28
N ASP A 74 8.11 -7.09 12.06
CA ASP A 74 7.29 -8.28 12.24
C ASP A 74 6.38 -8.36 11.01
N ALA A 75 6.55 -9.41 10.20
CA ALA A 75 5.79 -9.60 8.97
C ALA A 75 4.52 -10.44 9.21
N SER A 76 4.14 -10.72 10.46
CA SER A 76 2.93 -11.49 10.76
C SER A 76 1.66 -10.76 10.33
N ARG A 77 0.66 -11.54 9.95
CA ARG A 77 -0.65 -11.06 9.50
C ARG A 77 -1.23 -9.96 10.41
N ARG A 78 -1.19 -10.17 11.73
CA ARG A 78 -1.75 -9.24 12.71
C ARG A 78 -1.07 -7.86 12.69
N GLU A 79 0.26 -7.84 12.54
CA GLU A 79 0.98 -6.57 12.49
C GLU A 79 0.82 -5.89 11.12
N ILE A 80 0.67 -6.67 10.04
CA ILE A 80 0.37 -6.12 8.72
C ILE A 80 -1.06 -5.56 8.64
N GLU A 81 -2.05 -6.19 9.26
CA GLU A 81 -3.42 -5.65 9.36
C GLU A 81 -3.42 -4.26 10.03
N LYS A 82 -2.67 -4.09 11.13
CA LYS A 82 -2.48 -2.77 11.76
C LYS A 82 -1.71 -1.79 10.88
N ALA A 83 -0.71 -2.27 10.15
CA ALA A 83 0.08 -1.45 9.24
C ALA A 83 -0.77 -0.93 8.06
N ILE A 84 -1.69 -1.75 7.53
CA ILE A 84 -2.62 -1.37 6.47
C ILE A 84 -3.48 -0.18 6.88
N GLU A 85 -4.03 -0.21 8.10
CA GLU A 85 -4.78 0.92 8.66
C GLU A 85 -3.84 2.13 8.88
N LYS A 86 -2.77 1.94 9.66
CA LYS A 86 -1.88 3.01 10.11
C LYS A 86 -1.20 3.78 8.98
N PHE A 87 -0.78 3.08 7.92
CA PHE A 87 -0.04 3.66 6.82
C PHE A 87 -0.88 3.84 5.54
N GLY A 88 -2.17 3.51 5.59
CA GLY A 88 -3.08 3.70 4.45
C GLY A 88 -2.75 2.83 3.24
N TYR A 89 -2.22 1.61 3.43
CA TYR A 89 -1.85 0.74 2.29
C TYR A 89 -3.07 0.37 1.43
N HIS A 90 -4.25 0.28 2.03
CA HIS A 90 -5.51 0.08 1.32
C HIS A 90 -5.89 1.28 0.43
N ILE A 91 -5.60 2.51 0.87
CA ILE A 91 -5.78 3.74 0.09
C ILE A 91 -4.78 3.80 -1.06
N GLN A 92 -3.53 3.40 -0.82
CA GLN A 92 -2.50 3.28 -1.87
C GLN A 92 -2.92 2.26 -2.93
N ALA A 93 -3.39 1.08 -2.50
CA ALA A 93 -3.90 0.04 -3.38
C ALA A 93 -5.05 0.56 -4.25
N ALA A 94 -6.05 1.18 -3.63
CA ALA A 94 -7.17 1.82 -4.33
C ALA A 94 -6.69 2.86 -5.35
N HIS A 95 -5.73 3.72 -4.98
CA HIS A 95 -5.20 4.75 -5.86
C HIS A 95 -4.48 4.17 -7.09
N TYR A 96 -3.70 3.12 -6.90
CA TYR A 96 -2.95 2.50 -8.00
C TYR A 96 -3.88 1.71 -8.92
N LEU A 97 -4.80 0.93 -8.35
CA LEU A 97 -5.75 0.15 -9.14
C LEU A 97 -6.71 1.03 -9.94
N ASP A 98 -7.24 2.11 -9.36
CA ASP A 98 -8.13 3.06 -10.05
C ASP A 98 -7.40 3.80 -11.20
N GLY A 99 -6.17 4.25 -10.94
CA GLY A 99 -5.34 4.89 -11.96
C GLY A 99 -4.99 3.96 -13.12
N LEU A 100 -4.59 2.74 -12.82
CA LEU A 100 -4.30 1.72 -13.84
C LEU A 100 -5.56 1.30 -14.60
N GLN A 101 -6.72 1.21 -13.95
CA GLN A 101 -8.00 0.95 -14.62
C GLN A 101 -8.37 2.09 -15.57
N THR A 102 -8.07 3.34 -15.20
CA THR A 102 -8.33 4.53 -16.03
C THR A 102 -7.51 4.52 -17.32
N ILE A 103 -6.19 4.23 -17.24
CA ILE A 103 -5.28 4.34 -18.40
C ILE A 103 -5.08 3.03 -19.16
N HIS A 104 -5.37 1.91 -18.52
CA HIS A 104 -5.22 0.57 -19.09
C HIS A 104 -6.31 -0.35 -18.53
N PRO A 105 -7.57 -0.16 -18.93
CA PRO A 105 -8.68 -0.96 -18.43
C PRO A 105 -8.47 -2.45 -18.71
N VAL A 106 -8.80 -3.29 -17.75
CA VAL A 106 -8.87 -4.74 -17.96
C VAL A 106 -10.25 -5.08 -18.55
N PRO A 107 -10.34 -5.84 -19.66
CA PRO A 107 -11.62 -6.22 -20.26
C PRO A 107 -12.51 -7.02 -19.30
N GLU A 108 -13.83 -6.85 -19.44
CA GLU A 108 -14.81 -7.66 -18.71
C GLU A 108 -14.55 -9.16 -18.93
N GLY A 109 -14.53 -9.95 -17.85
CA GLY A 109 -14.28 -11.40 -17.89
C GLY A 109 -12.82 -11.82 -17.71
N ASN A 110 -11.88 -10.89 -17.60
CA ASN A 110 -10.49 -11.16 -17.25
C ASN A 110 -10.28 -10.98 -15.72
N PRO A 111 -9.37 -11.72 -15.08
CA PRO A 111 -9.04 -11.54 -13.68
C PRO A 111 -8.78 -10.06 -13.33
N PHE A 112 -9.53 -9.53 -12.36
CA PHE A 112 -9.30 -8.20 -11.81
C PHE A 112 -7.85 -8.07 -11.33
N ARG A 113 -7.24 -6.90 -11.57
CA ARG A 113 -5.89 -6.61 -11.04
C ARG A 113 -5.89 -6.69 -9.54
N ARG A 114 -5.02 -7.54 -8.99
CA ARG A 114 -4.82 -7.67 -7.54
C ARG A 114 -3.74 -6.70 -7.08
N TYR A 115 -3.83 -6.28 -5.82
CA TYR A 115 -2.78 -5.52 -5.15
C TYR A 115 -2.19 -6.35 -4.03
N MET A 116 -0.90 -6.64 -4.10
CA MET A 116 -0.21 -7.49 -3.13
C MET A 116 0.93 -6.74 -2.44
N LEU A 117 0.95 -6.85 -1.12
CA LEU A 117 2.06 -6.47 -0.27
C LEU A 117 3.00 -7.67 -0.14
N PHE A 118 4.27 -7.46 -0.46
CA PHE A 118 5.35 -8.39 -0.15
C PHE A 118 6.14 -7.79 1.00
N VAL A 119 6.12 -8.42 2.17
CA VAL A 119 6.71 -7.87 3.38
C VAL A 119 7.90 -8.71 3.81
N ILE A 120 9.07 -8.09 3.91
CA ILE A 120 10.30 -8.72 4.39
C ILE A 120 10.63 -8.18 5.78
N GLU A 121 10.90 -9.08 6.73
CA GLU A 121 11.38 -8.66 8.05
C GLU A 121 12.76 -8.00 7.92
N SER A 122 12.92 -6.88 8.63
CA SER A 122 14.15 -6.09 8.66
C SER A 122 15.18 -6.62 9.65
N GLU A 123 14.83 -7.63 10.45
CA GLU A 123 15.69 -8.31 11.41
C GLU A 123 15.68 -9.83 11.17
N PRO A 124 16.76 -10.56 11.53
CA PRO A 124 16.80 -12.01 11.38
C PRO A 124 15.59 -12.69 12.04
N PRO A 125 14.98 -13.72 11.41
CA PRO A 125 15.49 -14.46 10.26
C PRO A 125 15.12 -13.89 8.88
N TYR A 126 14.70 -12.62 8.80
CA TYR A 126 14.34 -11.92 7.55
C TYR A 126 13.19 -12.59 6.78
N LEU A 127 12.19 -13.10 7.48
CA LEU A 127 11.10 -13.84 6.83
C LEU A 127 10.35 -12.97 5.81
N CYS A 128 9.90 -13.60 4.73
CA CYS A 128 9.09 -12.95 3.70
C CYS A 128 7.66 -13.49 3.76
N ALA A 129 6.69 -12.58 3.78
CA ALA A 129 5.27 -12.87 3.71
C ALA A 129 4.62 -12.11 2.56
N SER A 130 3.56 -12.68 1.99
CA SER A 130 2.83 -12.12 0.85
C SER A 130 1.36 -11.99 1.23
N TYR A 131 0.79 -10.80 1.07
CA TYR A 131 -0.58 -10.47 1.47
C TYR A 131 -1.30 -9.75 0.35
N GLU A 132 -2.53 -10.18 0.05
CA GLU A 132 -3.44 -9.42 -0.83
C GLU A 132 -4.26 -8.45 0.01
N ILE A 133 -4.46 -7.22 -0.49
CA ILE A 133 -5.47 -6.32 0.06
C ILE A 133 -6.84 -6.83 -0.40
N ASP A 134 -7.68 -7.24 0.54
CA ASP A 134 -9.00 -7.79 0.22
C ASP A 134 -9.98 -6.74 -0.30
N ASP A 135 -11.09 -7.20 -0.88
CA ASP A 135 -12.08 -6.36 -1.52
C ASP A 135 -12.72 -5.36 -0.53
N ILE A 136 -12.90 -5.74 0.74
CA ILE A 136 -13.51 -4.87 1.76
C ILE A 136 -12.58 -3.71 2.10
N ALA A 137 -11.30 -3.98 2.33
CA ALA A 137 -10.30 -2.95 2.57
C ALA A 137 -10.11 -2.07 1.32
N LEU A 138 -10.22 -2.64 0.12
CA LEU A 138 -10.12 -1.90 -1.13
C LEU A 138 -11.30 -0.95 -1.33
N GLU A 139 -12.54 -1.37 -1.06
CA GLU A 139 -13.73 -0.52 -1.09
C GLU A 139 -13.61 0.66 -0.13
N GLU A 140 -13.16 0.40 1.09
CA GLU A 140 -12.88 1.45 2.08
C GLU A 140 -11.78 2.40 1.60
N GLY A 141 -10.71 1.86 1.01
CA GLY A 141 -9.62 2.63 0.40
C GLY A 141 -10.09 3.53 -0.75
N LEU A 142 -11.04 3.06 -1.57
CA LEU A 142 -11.65 3.85 -2.65
C LEU A 142 -12.50 4.99 -2.08
N SER A 143 -13.27 4.74 -1.03
CA SER A 143 -14.06 5.75 -0.33
C SER A 143 -13.17 6.85 0.26
N GLN A 144 -12.15 6.47 1.04
CA GLN A 144 -11.20 7.42 1.63
C GLN A 144 -10.40 8.17 0.58
N ARG A 145 -9.92 7.48 -0.46
CA ARG A 145 -9.26 8.11 -1.61
C ARG A 145 -10.14 9.19 -2.22
N ARG A 146 -11.42 8.90 -2.48
CA ARG A 146 -12.35 9.86 -3.08
C ARG A 146 -12.52 11.09 -2.19
N GLN A 147 -12.67 10.90 -0.88
CA GLN A 147 -12.75 12.00 0.09
C GLN A 147 -11.50 12.89 0.04
N TYR A 148 -10.30 12.29 0.08
CA TYR A 148 -9.04 13.04 0.03
C TYR A 148 -8.83 13.76 -1.30
N MET A 149 -9.18 13.12 -2.42
CA MET A 149 -9.08 13.73 -3.74
C MET A 149 -10.02 14.95 -3.87
N ASN A 150 -11.24 14.85 -3.37
CA ASN A 150 -12.20 15.96 -3.37
C ASN A 150 -11.72 17.11 -2.47
N GLN A 151 -11.25 16.80 -1.26
CA GLN A 151 -10.69 17.81 -0.35
C GLN A 151 -9.47 18.50 -0.96
N TYR A 152 -8.58 17.73 -1.59
CA TYR A 152 -7.41 18.29 -2.26
C TYR A 152 -7.82 19.17 -3.45
N ALA A 153 -8.80 18.76 -4.26
CA ALA A 153 -9.34 19.58 -5.35
C ALA A 153 -9.89 20.92 -4.84
N GLU A 154 -10.70 20.90 -3.77
CA GLU A 154 -11.23 22.11 -3.13
C GLU A 154 -10.10 23.02 -2.61
N CYS A 155 -9.06 22.45 -1.99
CA CYS A 155 -7.92 23.23 -1.51
C CYS A 155 -7.15 23.89 -2.66
N VAL A 156 -6.97 23.17 -3.77
CA VAL A 156 -6.32 23.69 -4.98
C VAL A 156 -7.16 24.79 -5.62
N GLU A 157 -8.48 24.61 -5.72
CA GLU A 157 -9.40 25.58 -6.32
C GLU A 157 -9.51 26.87 -5.49
N THR A 158 -9.68 26.73 -4.18
CA THR A 158 -9.91 27.86 -3.26
C THR A 158 -8.63 28.52 -2.79
N GLY A 159 -7.49 27.82 -2.87
CA GLY A 159 -6.23 28.23 -2.25
C GLY A 159 -6.23 28.13 -0.72
N TYR A 160 -7.31 27.63 -0.11
CA TYR A 160 -7.43 27.45 1.33
C TYR A 160 -7.03 26.03 1.73
N TRP A 161 -6.07 25.91 2.64
CA TRP A 161 -5.56 24.64 3.13
C TRP A 161 -5.89 24.51 4.61
N PRO A 162 -6.87 23.66 4.99
CA PRO A 162 -7.22 23.45 6.38
C PRO A 162 -6.01 23.00 7.20
N GLY A 163 -5.67 23.77 8.23
CA GLY A 163 -4.59 23.47 9.17
C GLY A 163 -5.12 23.05 10.54
N TYR A 164 -4.20 22.85 11.49
CA TYR A 164 -4.57 22.72 12.89
C TYR A 164 -5.26 23.99 13.40
N PRO A 165 -6.18 23.88 14.37
CA PRO A 165 -6.76 25.04 15.02
C PRO A 165 -5.68 25.95 15.61
N ALA A 166 -5.88 27.26 15.56
CA ALA A 166 -4.92 28.23 16.12
C ALA A 166 -4.91 28.24 17.67
N GLY A 167 -5.91 27.61 18.30
CA GLY A 167 -6.11 27.58 19.75
C GLY A 167 -5.58 26.31 20.41
N VAL A 168 -5.79 26.23 21.73
CA VAL A 168 -5.52 25.02 22.51
C VAL A 168 -6.74 24.11 22.46
N GLU A 169 -6.54 22.84 22.12
CA GLU A 169 -7.57 21.80 22.17
C GLU A 169 -7.30 20.81 23.30
N TYR A 170 -8.37 20.31 23.92
CA TYR A 170 -8.27 19.20 24.85
C TYR A 170 -8.02 17.91 24.09
N VAL A 171 -6.92 17.23 24.42
CA VAL A 171 -6.64 15.88 23.94
C VAL A 171 -6.98 14.88 25.04
N SER A 172 -7.52 13.74 24.64
CA SER A 172 -7.88 12.65 25.54
C SER A 172 -7.17 11.37 25.11
N LEU A 173 -7.22 10.36 25.98
CA LEU A 173 -6.81 9.01 25.61
C LEU A 173 -7.71 8.50 24.47
N PRO A 174 -7.18 7.70 23.55
CA PRO A 174 -7.99 7.13 22.48
C PRO A 174 -9.07 6.20 23.06
N ALA A 175 -10.20 6.05 22.35
CA ALA A 175 -11.39 5.37 22.84
C ALA A 175 -11.12 3.96 23.42
N TRP A 176 -10.19 3.22 22.81
CA TRP A 176 -9.81 1.86 23.23
C TRP A 176 -9.08 1.80 24.60
N HIS A 177 -8.61 2.93 25.13
CA HIS A 177 -7.97 2.99 26.44
C HIS A 177 -8.98 3.05 27.60
N PHE A 178 -10.21 3.49 27.33
CA PHE A 178 -11.26 3.52 28.34
C PHE A 178 -11.81 2.11 28.54
N LYS A 179 -11.52 1.50 29.70
CA LYS A 179 -12.24 0.30 30.13
C LYS A 179 -13.68 0.68 30.40
N ILE A 180 -14.62 0.10 29.65
CA ILE A 180 -16.05 0.19 29.98
C ILE A 180 -16.24 -0.52 31.32
N TYR A 181 -16.33 0.23 32.40
CA TYR A 181 -16.83 -0.31 33.67
C TYR A 181 -18.31 -0.61 33.46
N ARG A 182 -18.64 -1.89 33.24
CA ARG A 182 -20.03 -2.35 33.38
C ARG A 182 -20.30 -2.41 34.88
N GLU A 183 -21.08 -1.47 35.39
CA GLU A 183 -21.72 -1.62 36.70
C GLU A 183 -22.60 -2.87 36.62
N GLY A 184 -22.41 -3.76 37.61
CA GLY A 184 -23.03 -5.08 37.68
C GLY A 184 -24.51 -5.07 38.08
#